data_AF-A0A970LEL4-F1
#
_entry.id   AF-A0A970LEL4-F1
#
_cell.length_a   1.000
_cell.length_b   1.000
_cell.length_c   1.000
_cell.angle_alpha   90.00
_cell.angle_beta   90.00
_cell.angle_gamma   90.00
#
_symmetry.space_group_name_H-M   'P 1'
#
loop_
_entity.id
_entity.type
_entity.pdbx_description
1 polymer ?
#
loop_
_entity_poly.entity_id
_entity_poly.type
_entity_poly.pdbx_seq_one_letter_code
_entity_poly.pdbx_strand_id
1 'polypeptide(L)'
;IINDGQVLHTLILSPPQMGKTTLLRDLSRQLSNGFSGFRGVKVGIVDERSEIAGCFQGIPQNDVGVRTDILDGCPKALGIIMMIRSLSPNVIITDEIGRPEDAMAIEDALNAGIKIITTAHSSGLEDARKRPILKSLLDKKVFQRVLVLGNSLGTGTLEKVYDCINDQILLDHPIR
;
A
#
# COMPACT_ATOMS: atom_id res chain seq x y z
N ILE A 1 -6.28 -7.50 -4.47
CA ILE A 1 -5.29 -7.32 -3.37
C ILE A 1 -5.49 -8.30 -2.21
N ILE A 2 -6.52 -9.15 -2.26
CA ILE A 2 -6.78 -10.24 -1.33
C ILE A 2 -6.78 -11.54 -2.15
N ASN A 3 -6.26 -12.61 -1.58
CA ASN A 3 -6.41 -13.96 -2.11
C ASN A 3 -6.66 -14.93 -0.95
N ASP A 4 -7.63 -15.83 -1.07
CA ASP A 4 -7.98 -16.83 -0.04
C ASP A 4 -8.16 -16.25 1.37
N GLY A 5 -8.81 -15.07 1.45
CA GLY A 5 -9.06 -14.37 2.71
C GLY A 5 -7.83 -13.70 3.33
N GLN A 6 -6.68 -13.69 2.65
CA GLN A 6 -5.46 -13.04 3.11
C GLN A 6 -5.12 -11.81 2.26
N VAL A 7 -4.64 -10.75 2.91
CA VAL A 7 -4.12 -9.56 2.23
C VAL A 7 -2.78 -9.91 1.57
N LEU A 8 -2.55 -9.40 0.37
CA LEU A 8 -1.31 -9.58 -0.38
C LEU A 8 -0.40 -8.37 -0.25
N HIS A 9 0.93 -8.58 -0.26
CA HIS A 9 1.89 -7.49 -0.42
C HIS A 9 1.63 -6.78 -1.75
N THR A 10 1.24 -5.51 -1.68
CA THR A 10 0.71 -4.79 -2.83
C THR A 10 1.48 -3.49 -3.06
N LEU A 11 1.94 -3.30 -4.29
CA LEU A 11 2.49 -2.03 -4.76
C LEU A 11 1.50 -1.37 -5.73
N ILE A 12 1.21 -0.09 -5.52
CA ILE A 12 0.38 0.71 -6.40
C ILE A 12 1.27 1.71 -7.13
N LEU A 13 1.45 1.50 -8.43
CA LEU A 13 2.19 2.40 -9.30
C LEU A 13 1.25 3.45 -9.85
N SER A 14 1.60 4.72 -9.70
CA SER A 14 0.83 5.78 -10.34
C SER A 14 1.59 7.09 -10.48
N PRO A 15 1.37 7.85 -11.58
CA PRO A 15 1.77 9.25 -11.66
C PRO A 15 1.21 10.10 -10.49
N PRO A 16 1.79 11.29 -10.22
CA PRO A 16 1.21 12.25 -9.29
C PRO A 16 -0.25 12.60 -9.63
N GLN A 17 -1.04 12.98 -8.61
CA GLN A 17 -2.43 13.45 -8.77
C GLN A 17 -3.46 12.43 -9.32
N MET A 18 -3.16 11.14 -9.26
CA MET A 18 -4.03 10.06 -9.78
C MET A 18 -4.91 9.38 -8.71
N GLY A 19 -5.12 10.00 -7.55
CA GLY A 19 -6.01 9.46 -6.51
C GLY A 19 -5.39 8.36 -5.62
N LYS A 20 -4.06 8.18 -5.63
CA LYS A 20 -3.33 7.21 -4.78
C LYS A 20 -3.75 7.27 -3.32
N THR A 21 -3.67 8.45 -2.70
CA THR A 21 -4.01 8.65 -1.29
C THR A 21 -5.47 8.30 -1.00
N THR A 22 -6.38 8.65 -1.91
CA THR A 22 -7.80 8.29 -1.79
C THR A 22 -7.99 6.77 -1.83
N LEU A 23 -7.29 6.07 -2.73
CA LEU A 23 -7.33 4.61 -2.78
C LEU A 23 -6.74 4.00 -1.49
N LEU A 24 -5.58 4.45 -1.03
CA LEU A 24 -4.97 3.93 0.21
C LEU A 24 -5.90 4.08 1.42
N ARG A 25 -6.54 5.24 1.56
CA ARG A 25 -7.52 5.50 2.62
C ARG A 25 -8.70 4.54 2.54
N ASP A 26 -9.26 4.37 1.35
CA ASP A 26 -10.40 3.46 1.16
C ASP A 26 -10.01 1.99 1.40
N LEU A 27 -8.83 1.58 0.94
CA LEU A 27 -8.27 0.25 1.24
C LEU A 27 -8.10 0.05 2.74
N SER A 28 -7.56 1.04 3.47
CA SER A 28 -7.49 0.98 4.94
C SER A 28 -8.87 0.72 5.54
N ARG A 29 -9.84 1.57 5.18
CA ARG A 29 -11.21 1.50 5.72
C ARG A 29 -11.85 0.14 5.46
N GLN A 30 -11.76 -0.36 4.22
CA GLN A 30 -12.36 -1.66 3.85
C GLN A 30 -11.66 -2.85 4.53
N LEU A 31 -10.32 -2.87 4.58
CA LEU A 31 -9.57 -3.94 5.23
C LEU A 31 -9.78 -3.95 6.75
N SER A 32 -9.84 -2.76 7.35
CA SER A 32 -10.03 -2.56 8.78
C SER A 32 -11.45 -2.91 9.23
N ASN A 33 -12.46 -2.49 8.48
CA ASN A 33 -13.86 -2.77 8.79
C ASN A 33 -14.25 -4.21 8.46
N GLY A 34 -13.68 -4.77 7.39
CA GLY A 34 -14.17 -5.98 6.75
C GLY A 34 -15.36 -5.70 5.84
N PHE A 35 -15.72 -6.69 5.02
CA PHE A 35 -16.85 -6.66 4.12
C PHE A 35 -17.36 -8.10 3.86
N SER A 36 -18.43 -8.26 3.08
CA SER A 36 -18.98 -9.60 2.78
C SER A 36 -17.90 -10.53 2.22
N GLY A 37 -17.61 -11.64 2.90
CA GLY A 37 -16.57 -12.59 2.52
C GLY A 37 -15.14 -12.26 3.00
N PHE A 38 -14.93 -11.13 3.70
CA PHE A 38 -13.62 -10.77 4.27
C PHE A 38 -13.76 -10.25 5.70
N ARG A 39 -13.16 -10.96 6.66
CA ARG A 39 -13.11 -10.53 8.05
C ARG A 39 -12.15 -9.35 8.19
N GLY A 40 -12.60 -8.27 8.83
CA GLY A 40 -11.76 -7.10 9.10
C GLY A 40 -10.50 -7.46 9.89
N VAL A 41 -9.39 -6.79 9.56
CA VAL A 41 -8.05 -7.05 10.11
C VAL A 41 -7.47 -5.79 10.77
N LYS A 42 -6.43 -5.94 11.59
CA LYS A 42 -5.72 -4.78 12.15
C LYS A 42 -4.89 -4.11 11.06
N VAL A 43 -5.12 -2.82 10.86
CA VAL A 43 -4.41 -1.99 9.88
C VAL A 43 -3.52 -1.00 10.62
N GLY A 44 -2.26 -0.87 10.23
CA GLY A 44 -1.39 0.22 10.65
C GLY A 44 -1.21 1.21 9.51
N ILE A 45 -1.46 2.50 9.71
CA ILE A 45 -1.10 3.56 8.77
C ILE A 45 0.21 4.20 9.23
N VAL A 46 1.18 4.31 8.32
CA VAL A 46 2.40 5.11 8.52
C VAL A 46 2.44 6.16 7.42
N ASP A 47 2.32 7.42 7.81
CA ASP A 47 2.17 8.55 6.89
C ASP A 47 3.06 9.73 7.32
N GLU A 48 3.91 10.20 6.41
CA GLU A 48 4.85 11.30 6.66
C GLU A 48 4.21 12.69 6.52
N ARG A 49 3.12 12.80 5.72
CA ARG A 49 2.54 14.08 5.32
C ARG A 49 1.13 14.31 5.84
N SER A 50 0.59 13.35 6.60
CA SER A 50 -0.78 13.42 7.13
C SER A 50 -1.82 13.54 6.01
N GLU A 51 -1.65 12.78 4.93
CA GLU A 51 -2.57 12.80 3.78
C GLU A 51 -3.64 11.71 3.87
N ILE A 52 -3.31 10.52 4.41
CA ILE A 52 -4.19 9.35 4.44
C ILE A 52 -5.28 9.54 5.49
N ALA A 53 -4.90 9.64 6.77
CA ALA A 53 -5.83 9.86 7.88
C ALA A 53 -6.12 11.36 8.09
N GLY A 54 -5.11 12.22 7.84
CA GLY A 54 -5.20 13.66 8.08
C GLY A 54 -5.49 13.96 9.53
N CYS A 55 -4.63 13.55 10.45
CA CYS A 55 -4.90 13.69 11.88
C CYS A 55 -4.79 15.15 12.32
N PHE A 56 -5.75 15.59 13.13
CA PHE A 56 -5.70 16.88 13.82
C PHE A 56 -5.80 16.63 15.33
N GLN A 57 -4.80 17.11 16.07
CA GLN A 57 -4.67 16.86 17.52
C GLN A 57 -4.77 15.37 17.90
N GLY A 58 -4.19 14.50 17.08
CA GLY A 58 -4.21 13.05 17.30
C GLY A 58 -5.53 12.36 16.91
N ILE A 59 -6.50 13.10 16.38
CA ILE A 59 -7.79 12.57 15.94
C ILE A 59 -7.81 12.49 14.41
N PRO A 60 -8.01 11.29 13.82
CA PRO A 60 -8.19 11.15 12.37
C PRO A 60 -9.39 11.96 11.88
N GLN A 61 -9.20 12.79 10.86
CA GLN A 61 -10.30 13.56 10.26
C GLN A 61 -11.00 12.79 9.13
N ASN A 62 -10.37 11.73 8.64
CA ASN A 62 -10.93 10.84 7.63
C ASN A 62 -11.24 9.46 8.22
N ASP A 63 -12.30 8.82 7.72
CA ASP A 63 -12.59 7.43 8.05
C ASP A 63 -11.56 6.50 7.39
N VAL A 64 -10.72 5.89 8.22
CA VAL A 64 -9.71 4.90 7.85
C VAL A 64 -10.01 3.51 8.43
N GLY A 65 -11.20 3.33 8.99
CA GLY A 65 -11.71 2.08 9.57
C GLY A 65 -11.47 1.90 11.07
N VAL A 66 -12.24 1.00 11.67
CA VAL A 66 -12.41 0.87 13.13
C VAL A 66 -11.30 0.11 13.86
N ARG A 67 -10.39 -0.55 13.13
CA ARG A 67 -9.25 -1.36 13.65
C ARG A 67 -7.92 -0.81 13.12
N THR A 68 -7.83 0.50 13.03
CA THR A 68 -6.70 1.19 12.40
C THR A 68 -5.91 1.98 13.42
N ASP A 69 -4.64 1.61 13.59
CA ASP A 69 -3.65 2.38 14.35
C ASP A 69 -2.87 3.28 13.39
N ILE A 70 -2.52 4.51 13.82
CA ILE A 70 -1.95 5.52 12.93
C ILE A 70 -0.69 6.13 13.54
N LEU A 71 0.39 6.13 12.77
CA LEU A 71 1.59 6.94 13.01
C LEU A 71 1.62 8.06 11.99
N ASP A 72 1.10 9.23 12.41
CA ASP A 72 0.93 10.42 11.59
C ASP A 72 2.13 11.37 11.71
N GLY A 73 2.59 11.93 10.59
CA GLY A 73 3.80 12.75 10.54
C GLY A 73 5.09 11.97 10.88
N CYS A 74 5.07 10.65 10.75
CA CYS A 74 6.16 9.78 11.19
C CYS A 74 7.06 9.37 10.01
N PRO A 75 8.40 9.47 10.13
CA PRO A 75 9.32 8.95 9.11
C PRO A 75 9.02 7.48 8.80
N LYS A 76 8.85 7.17 7.53
CA LYS A 76 8.22 5.92 7.08
C LYS A 76 8.93 4.66 7.56
N ALA A 77 10.25 4.58 7.32
CA ALA A 77 11.07 3.46 7.77
C ALA A 77 10.97 3.25 9.30
N LEU A 78 11.04 4.33 10.08
CA LEU A 78 10.92 4.26 11.54
C LEU A 78 9.51 3.81 11.96
N GLY A 79 8.48 4.39 11.36
CA GLY A 79 7.09 4.06 11.65
C GLY A 79 6.75 2.60 11.35
N ILE A 80 7.26 2.04 10.25
CA ILE A 80 7.10 0.61 9.94
C ILE A 80 7.71 -0.25 11.05
N ILE A 81 8.95 0.04 11.47
CA ILE A 81 9.59 -0.72 12.56
C ILE A 81 8.84 -0.57 13.89
N MET A 82 8.33 0.62 14.21
CA MET A 82 7.51 0.85 15.40
C MET A 82 6.21 0.03 15.37
N MET A 83 5.52 -0.01 14.22
CA MET A 83 4.31 -0.80 14.02
C MET A 83 4.56 -2.28 14.25
N ILE A 84 5.63 -2.83 13.66
CA ILE A 84 6.04 -4.24 13.81
C ILE A 84 6.22 -4.59 15.29
N ARG A 85 6.91 -3.73 16.04
CA ARG A 85 7.33 -4.03 17.42
C ARG A 85 6.24 -3.82 18.47
N SER A 86 5.30 -2.91 18.22
CA SER A 86 4.42 -2.40 19.29
C SER A 86 2.94 -2.67 19.08
N LEU A 87 2.49 -2.80 17.83
CA LEU A 87 1.04 -2.78 17.52
C LEU A 87 0.57 -4.08 16.84
N SER A 88 1.50 -4.90 16.35
CA SER A 88 1.23 -6.18 15.70
C SER A 88 0.11 -6.11 14.64
N PRO A 89 0.20 -5.18 13.67
CA PRO A 89 -0.81 -5.07 12.63
C PRO A 89 -0.78 -6.30 11.72
N ASN A 90 -1.90 -6.61 11.07
CA ASN A 90 -1.92 -7.62 10.01
C ASN A 90 -1.41 -7.02 8.68
N VAL A 91 -1.70 -5.75 8.45
CA VAL A 91 -1.28 -5.00 7.27
C VAL A 91 -0.81 -3.61 7.68
N ILE A 92 0.31 -3.16 7.13
CA ILE A 92 0.77 -1.78 7.18
C ILE A 92 0.51 -1.13 5.83
N ILE A 93 -0.14 0.03 5.85
CA ILE A 93 -0.39 0.88 4.71
C ILE A 93 0.47 2.11 4.86
N THR A 94 1.20 2.45 3.80
CA THR A 94 2.00 3.67 3.74
C THR A 94 1.87 4.33 2.39
N ASP A 95 2.19 5.62 2.34
CA ASP A 95 2.10 6.48 1.17
C ASP A 95 3.06 6.03 0.05
N GLU A 96 4.19 6.70 -0.15
CA GLU A 96 5.10 6.46 -1.27
C GLU A 96 6.46 5.93 -0.82
N ILE A 97 6.91 4.81 -1.38
CA ILE A 97 8.29 4.34 -1.18
C ILE A 97 9.26 5.15 -2.05
N GLY A 98 10.34 5.62 -1.44
CA GLY A 98 11.30 6.48 -2.13
C GLY A 98 12.74 6.37 -1.67
N ARG A 99 13.00 5.75 -0.51
CA ARG A 99 14.33 5.71 0.09
C ARG A 99 14.83 4.28 0.33
N PRO A 100 16.15 4.05 0.35
CA PRO A 100 16.72 2.73 0.66
C PRO A 100 16.26 2.20 2.02
N GLU A 101 16.10 3.08 3.01
CA GLU A 101 15.67 2.70 4.36
C GLU A 101 14.22 2.20 4.37
N ASP A 102 13.35 2.72 3.49
CA ASP A 102 11.97 2.24 3.34
C ASP A 102 11.96 0.79 2.86
N ALA A 103 12.84 0.45 1.90
CA ALA A 103 12.95 -0.91 1.37
C ALA A 103 13.42 -1.91 2.45
N MET A 104 14.39 -1.51 3.28
CA MET A 104 14.83 -2.34 4.41
C MET A 104 13.69 -2.57 5.41
N ALA A 105 12.95 -1.52 5.78
CA ALA A 105 11.83 -1.64 6.71
C ALA A 105 10.68 -2.51 6.15
N ILE A 106 10.45 -2.47 4.83
CA ILE A 106 9.50 -3.37 4.16
C ILE A 106 9.96 -4.83 4.24
N GLU A 107 11.25 -5.10 4.03
CA GLU A 107 11.80 -6.45 4.18
C GLU A 107 11.66 -6.97 5.62
N ASP A 108 11.85 -6.11 6.63
CA ASP A 108 11.58 -6.46 8.04
C ASP A 108 10.10 -6.78 8.29
N ALA A 109 9.18 -6.02 7.70
CA ALA A 109 7.75 -6.31 7.78
C ALA A 109 7.40 -7.67 7.17
N LEU A 110 8.01 -8.01 6.03
CA LEU A 110 7.87 -9.31 5.39
C LEU A 110 8.33 -10.46 6.32
N ASN A 111 9.51 -10.31 6.92
CA ASN A 111 10.06 -11.30 7.85
C ASN A 111 9.18 -11.49 9.10
N ALA A 112 8.50 -10.42 9.54
CA ALA A 112 7.52 -10.47 10.63
C ALA A 112 6.14 -11.04 10.21
N GLY A 113 5.94 -11.40 8.94
CA GLY A 113 4.66 -11.89 8.42
C GLY A 113 3.60 -10.80 8.23
N ILE A 114 3.99 -9.52 8.27
CA ILE A 114 3.10 -8.37 8.16
C ILE A 114 2.99 -7.95 6.70
N LYS A 115 1.76 -7.75 6.22
CA LYS A 115 1.52 -7.34 4.83
C LYS A 115 1.79 -5.86 4.64
N ILE A 116 2.30 -5.49 3.47
CA ILE A 116 2.58 -4.09 3.11
C ILE A 116 1.72 -3.71 1.92
N ILE A 117 1.03 -2.58 2.02
CA ILE A 117 0.42 -1.90 0.88
C ILE A 117 1.06 -0.52 0.80
N THR A 118 1.70 -0.22 -0.33
CA THR A 118 2.33 1.07 -0.55
C THR A 118 2.20 1.50 -2.00
N THR A 119 2.64 2.71 -2.29
CA THR A 119 2.60 3.29 -3.62
C THR A 119 3.98 3.71 -4.08
N ALA A 120 4.15 3.91 -5.38
CA ALA A 120 5.31 4.55 -5.93
C ALA A 120 4.92 5.42 -7.12
N HIS A 121 5.63 6.53 -7.28
CA HIS A 121 5.56 7.34 -8.49
C HIS A 121 6.09 6.56 -9.68
N SER A 122 5.22 6.08 -10.54
CA SER A 122 5.60 5.43 -11.79
C SER A 122 4.40 5.33 -12.73
N SER A 123 4.63 5.40 -14.03
CA SER A 123 3.57 5.21 -15.03
C SER A 123 3.21 3.74 -15.27
N GLY A 124 4.01 2.79 -14.77
CA GLY A 124 3.76 1.36 -14.92
C GLY A 124 4.98 0.52 -14.57
N LEU A 125 4.87 -0.80 -14.71
CA LEU A 125 5.88 -1.75 -14.23
C LEU A 125 7.26 -1.53 -14.88
N GLU A 126 7.30 -1.22 -16.17
CA GLU A 126 8.55 -0.96 -16.90
C GLU A 126 9.27 0.30 -16.44
N ASP A 127 8.54 1.36 -16.08
CA ASP A 127 9.14 2.56 -15.49
C ASP A 127 9.61 2.29 -14.06
N ALA A 128 8.84 1.53 -13.27
CA ALA A 128 9.23 1.15 -11.92
C ALA A 128 10.53 0.36 -11.90
N ARG A 129 10.73 -0.57 -12.84
CA ARG A 129 11.97 -1.36 -12.99
C ARG A 129 13.21 -0.53 -13.32
N LYS A 130 13.06 0.72 -13.79
CA LYS A 130 14.21 1.62 -14.03
C LYS A 130 14.71 2.30 -12.77
N ARG A 131 13.91 2.28 -11.69
CA ARG A 131 14.24 2.92 -10.41
C ARG A 131 14.95 1.91 -9.50
N PRO A 132 16.20 2.15 -9.06
CA PRO A 132 16.99 1.13 -8.34
C PRO A 132 16.30 0.50 -7.13
N ILE A 133 15.62 1.29 -6.31
CA ILE A 133 14.92 0.82 -5.10
C ILE A 133 13.75 -0.09 -5.48
N LEU A 134 12.88 0.37 -6.40
CA LEU A 134 11.74 -0.41 -6.86
C LEU A 134 12.18 -1.68 -7.59
N LYS A 135 13.20 -1.56 -8.45
CA LYS A 135 13.78 -2.70 -9.16
C LYS A 135 14.24 -3.78 -8.18
N SER A 136 14.97 -3.41 -7.13
CA SER A 136 15.41 -4.35 -6.09
C SER A 136 14.23 -5.08 -5.44
N LEU A 137 13.17 -4.36 -5.02
CA LEU A 137 12.00 -4.96 -4.40
C LEU A 137 11.19 -5.86 -5.35
N LEU A 138 11.08 -5.46 -6.62
CA LEU A 138 10.39 -6.24 -7.67
C LEU A 138 11.19 -7.50 -8.04
N ASP A 139 12.51 -7.40 -8.19
CA ASP A 139 13.39 -8.53 -8.51
C ASP A 139 13.40 -9.56 -7.37
N LYS A 140 13.36 -9.10 -6.11
CA LYS A 140 13.19 -9.95 -4.92
C LYS A 140 11.78 -10.55 -4.78
N LYS A 141 10.84 -10.22 -5.68
CA LYS A 141 9.43 -10.63 -5.63
C LYS A 141 8.76 -10.31 -4.27
N VAL A 142 9.13 -9.18 -3.66
CA VAL A 142 8.55 -8.70 -2.38
C VAL A 142 7.05 -8.47 -2.53
N PHE A 143 6.65 -7.84 -3.64
CA PHE A 143 5.25 -7.57 -3.94
C PHE A 143 4.64 -8.74 -4.68
N GLN A 144 3.52 -9.23 -4.16
CA GLN A 144 2.71 -10.29 -4.75
C GLN A 144 1.72 -9.73 -5.78
N ARG A 145 1.35 -8.46 -5.61
CA ARG A 145 0.36 -7.77 -6.42
C ARG A 145 0.88 -6.40 -6.81
N VAL A 146 0.81 -6.05 -8.10
CA VAL A 146 1.08 -4.69 -8.57
C VAL A 146 -0.16 -4.14 -9.26
N LEU A 147 -0.62 -2.96 -8.83
CA LEU A 147 -1.70 -2.21 -9.45
C LEU A 147 -1.10 -1.01 -10.18
N VAL A 148 -1.59 -0.69 -11.37
CA VAL A 148 -1.25 0.54 -12.09
C VAL A 148 -2.47 1.43 -12.13
N LEU A 149 -2.39 2.61 -11.52
CA LEU A 149 -3.43 3.63 -11.57
C LEU A 149 -3.08 4.72 -12.57
N GLY A 150 -4.09 5.18 -13.29
CA GLY A 150 -3.98 6.26 -14.26
C GLY A 150 -5.27 7.06 -14.34
N ASN A 151 -5.54 7.56 -15.54
CA ASN A 151 -6.65 8.45 -15.82
C ASN A 151 -7.32 8.21 -17.18
N SER A 152 -7.12 7.04 -17.79
CA SER A 152 -7.70 6.75 -19.12
C SER A 152 -9.23 6.81 -19.13
N LEU A 153 -9.89 6.49 -18.01
CA LEU A 153 -11.33 6.66 -17.78
C LEU A 153 -11.62 7.71 -16.67
N GLY A 154 -10.68 8.65 -16.48
CA GLY A 154 -10.68 9.67 -15.43
C GLY A 154 -9.85 9.29 -14.20
N THR A 155 -9.53 10.27 -13.35
CA THR A 155 -8.62 10.10 -12.20
C THR A 155 -8.99 8.91 -11.32
N GLY A 156 -7.99 8.05 -11.04
CA GLY A 156 -8.16 6.85 -10.22
C GLY A 156 -8.57 5.60 -11.00
N THR A 157 -8.48 5.65 -12.34
CA THR A 157 -8.72 4.47 -13.19
C THR A 157 -7.68 3.39 -12.88
N LEU A 158 -8.14 2.16 -12.66
CA LEU A 158 -7.26 1.01 -12.55
C LEU A 158 -6.93 0.49 -13.95
N GLU A 159 -5.72 0.81 -14.41
CA GLU A 159 -5.28 0.53 -15.77
C GLU A 159 -4.89 -0.93 -15.95
N LYS A 160 -4.12 -1.47 -14.98
CA LYS A 160 -3.59 -2.84 -15.02
C LYS A 160 -3.42 -3.44 -13.63
N VAL A 161 -3.50 -4.78 -13.56
CA VAL A 161 -3.22 -5.56 -12.36
C VAL A 161 -2.32 -6.74 -12.71
N TYR A 162 -1.18 -6.84 -12.03
CA TYR A 162 -0.22 -7.92 -12.17
C TYR A 162 -0.22 -8.83 -10.94
N ASP A 163 -0.22 -10.15 -11.18
CA ASP A 163 0.13 -11.17 -10.21
C ASP A 163 1.62 -11.52 -10.39
N CYS A 164 2.43 -11.15 -9.42
CA CYS A 164 3.88 -11.37 -9.45
C CYS A 164 4.30 -12.75 -8.93
N ILE A 165 3.37 -13.49 -8.31
CA ILE A 165 3.61 -14.87 -7.87
C ILE A 165 3.57 -15.79 -9.09
N ASN A 166 2.49 -15.67 -9.87
CA ASN A 166 2.25 -16.52 -11.05
C ASN A 166 2.76 -15.89 -12.36
N ASP A 167 3.34 -14.69 -12.29
CA ASP A 167 3.80 -13.91 -13.44
C ASP A 167 2.70 -13.71 -14.51
N GLN A 168 1.49 -13.34 -14.05
CA GLN A 168 0.29 -13.17 -14.88
C GLN A 168 -0.24 -11.74 -14.84
N ILE A 169 -0.94 -11.33 -15.90
CA ILE A 169 -1.75 -10.11 -15.92
C ILE A 169 -3.19 -10.51 -15.62
N LEU A 170 -3.72 -10.03 -14.49
CA LEU A 170 -5.09 -10.29 -14.05
C LEU A 170 -6.09 -9.28 -14.60
N LEU A 171 -5.62 -8.09 -14.94
CA LEU A 171 -6.39 -7.05 -15.61
C LEU A 171 -5.48 -6.33 -16.60
N ASP A 172 -5.85 -6.34 -17.88
CA ASP A 172 -5.12 -5.67 -18.96
C ASP A 172 -5.95 -4.60 -19.70
N HIS A 173 -7.09 -4.21 -19.12
CA HIS A 173 -7.94 -3.14 -19.64
C HIS A 173 -8.38 -2.22 -18.51
N PRO A 174 -8.59 -0.92 -18.78
CA PRO A 174 -8.93 0.02 -17.73
C PRO A 174 -10.32 -0.22 -17.13
N ILE A 175 -10.43 -0.13 -15.81
CA ILE A 175 -11.70 -0.17 -15.08
C ILE A 175 -11.80 0.98 -14.07
N ARG A 176 -13.02 1.40 -13.78
CA ARG A 176 -13.33 2.44 -12.80
C ARG A 176 -14.48 2.02 -11.90
#